data_AF-A0A8B9PI95-F1
#
_entry.id   AF-A0A8B9PI95-F1
#
_cell.length_a   1.000
_cell.length_b   1.000
_cell.length_c   1.000
_cell.angle_alpha   90.00
_cell.angle_beta   90.00
_cell.angle_gamma   90.00
#
_symmetry.space_group_name_H-M   'P 1'
#
loop_
_entity.id
_entity.type
_entity.pdbx_description
1 polymer ?
#
loop_
_entity_poly.entity_id
_entity_poly.type
_entity_poly.pdbx_seq_one_letter_code
_entity_poly.pdbx_strand_id
1 'polypeptide(L)'
;MAGGEGGSPPAPPLSRLPADYVYFENSSSNPYLVRRIEELNKTANGNVEAKVVCLFRRRDISSSLNSLADSNAREKPSWQIRARSGLAASTRRRSRTG
;
A
#
# COMPACT_ATOMS: atom_id res chain seq x y z
N MET A 1 -23.04 6.61 42.86
CA MET A 1 -22.36 5.47 42.23
C MET A 1 -23.23 5.02 41.07
N ALA A 2 -22.81 4.95 39.80
CA ALA A 2 -21.54 5.26 39.15
C ALA A 2 -21.90 5.83 37.77
N GLY A 3 -21.21 6.91 37.37
CA GLY A 3 -21.20 7.36 35.99
C GLY A 3 -20.41 6.36 35.13
N GLY A 4 -20.88 6.12 33.92
CA GLY A 4 -20.20 5.29 32.94
C GLY A 4 -20.40 5.92 31.56
N GLU A 5 -19.60 6.93 31.26
CA GLU A 5 -19.52 7.53 29.93
C GLU A 5 -18.93 6.47 28.98
N GLY A 6 -19.79 5.91 28.13
CA GLY A 6 -19.39 5.00 27.06
C GLY A 6 -18.62 5.77 25.99
N GLY A 7 -17.33 6.01 26.23
CA GLY A 7 -16.42 6.56 25.25
C GLY A 7 -16.31 5.61 24.06
N SER A 8 -16.77 6.06 22.89
CA SER A 8 -16.54 5.39 21.62
C SER A 8 -15.03 5.13 21.45
N PRO A 9 -14.58 3.94 21.03
CA PRO A 9 -13.16 3.67 20.85
C PRO A 9 -12.56 4.69 19.87
N PRO A 10 -11.33 5.17 20.09
CA PRO A 10 -10.68 6.08 19.15
C PRO A 10 -10.60 5.39 17.78
N ALA A 11 -11.08 6.09 16.74
CA ALA A 11 -10.98 5.61 15.38
C ALA A 11 -9.52 5.21 15.08
N PRO A 12 -9.26 4.07 14.43
CA PRO A 12 -7.91 3.68 14.06
C PRO A 12 -7.27 4.79 13.23
N PRO A 13 -5.95 5.03 13.37
CA PRO A 13 -5.27 6.05 12.59
C PRO A 13 -5.49 5.78 11.09
N LEU A 14 -5.81 6.83 10.34
CA LEU A 14 -6.10 6.79 8.89
C LEU A 14 -4.98 6.20 8.03
N SER A 15 -3.81 5.90 8.62
CA SER A 15 -2.71 5.17 7.99
C SER A 15 -3.03 3.71 7.63
N ARG A 16 -4.21 3.22 8.00
CA ARG A 16 -4.70 1.87 7.64
C ARG A 16 -5.58 1.82 6.38
N LEU A 17 -5.89 2.95 5.76
CA LEU A 17 -6.58 2.94 4.47
C LEU A 17 -5.59 2.47 3.39
N PRO A 18 -5.99 1.58 2.46
CA PRO A 18 -5.13 1.13 1.38
C PRO A 18 -4.64 2.35 0.60
N ALA A 19 -3.33 2.46 0.38
CA ALA A 19 -2.77 3.54 -0.41
C ALA A 19 -3.35 3.48 -1.83
N ASP A 20 -3.98 4.57 -2.25
CA ASP A 20 -4.61 4.67 -3.56
C ASP A 20 -3.57 4.83 -4.68
N TYR A 21 -3.87 4.23 -5.83
CA TYR A 21 -3.06 4.34 -7.04
C TYR A 21 -3.81 5.14 -8.09
N VAL A 22 -3.09 6.01 -8.79
CA VAL A 22 -3.63 6.90 -9.81
C VAL A 22 -2.91 6.69 -11.13
N TYR A 23 -3.70 6.77 -12.21
CA TYR A 23 -3.22 6.69 -13.58
C TYR A 23 -3.07 8.11 -14.13
N PHE A 24 -1.86 8.44 -14.55
CA PHE A 24 -1.54 9.69 -15.20
C PHE A 24 -1.41 9.48 -16.70
N GLU A 25 -1.95 10.41 -17.46
CA GLU A 25 -1.69 10.50 -18.89
C GLU A 25 -0.23 10.93 -19.13
N ASN A 26 0.47 10.21 -20.01
CA ASN A 26 1.82 10.58 -20.45
C ASN A 26 1.77 11.27 -21.83
N SER A 27 0.98 10.67 -22.73
CA SER A 27 0.67 11.14 -24.09
C SER A 27 -0.35 10.17 -24.67
N SER A 28 -1.18 10.62 -25.62
CA SER A 28 -2.29 9.84 -26.19
C SER A 28 -1.89 8.46 -26.75
N SER A 29 -0.66 8.32 -27.25
CA SER A 29 -0.14 7.06 -27.81
C SER A 29 0.66 6.21 -26.81
N ASN A 30 0.91 6.73 -25.61
CA ASN A 30 1.66 6.03 -24.57
C ASN A 30 0.72 5.48 -23.51
N PRO A 31 0.99 4.28 -22.98
CA PRO A 31 0.24 3.76 -21.85
C PRO A 31 0.40 4.63 -20.60
N TYR A 32 -0.65 4.66 -19.78
CA TYR A 32 -0.70 5.47 -18.56
C TYR A 32 0.43 5.17 -17.58
N LEU A 33 0.89 6.22 -16.88
CA LEU A 33 1.84 6.10 -15.78
C LEU A 33 1.07 5.79 -14.49
N VAL A 34 1.63 4.91 -13.65
CA VAL A 34 1.02 4.60 -12.36
C VAL A 34 1.78 5.31 -11.26
N ARG A 35 1.06 5.97 -10.35
CA ARG A 35 1.66 6.58 -9.15
C ARG A 35 0.85 6.20 -7.92
N ARG A 36 1.53 6.00 -6.80
CA ARG A 36 0.89 5.79 -5.49
C ARG A 36 0.77 7.13 -4.78
N ILE A 37 -0.41 7.43 -4.27
CA ILE A 37 -0.64 8.63 -3.46
C ILE A 37 -0.05 8.38 -2.07
N GLU A 38 0.84 9.27 -1.64
CA GLU A 38 1.33 9.29 -0.26
C GLU A 38 0.60 10.36 0.56
N GLU A 39 0.28 11.50 -0.06
CA GLU A 39 -0.39 12.61 0.60
C GLU A 39 -1.18 13.44 -0.42
N LEU A 40 -2.34 13.94 0.01
CA LEU A 40 -3.15 14.88 -0.75
C LEU A 40 -3.34 16.15 0.08
N ASN A 41 -2.99 17.28 -0.53
CA ASN A 41 -3.14 18.59 0.07
C ASN A 41 -4.09 19.42 -0.78
N LYS A 42 -5.08 20.05 -0.14
CA LYS A 42 -5.96 21.01 -0.78
C LYS A 42 -5.53 22.40 -0.36
N THR A 43 -5.14 23.23 -1.31
CA THR A 43 -4.77 24.62 -1.04
C THR A 43 -6.02 25.45 -0.76
N ALA A 44 -5.86 26.55 -0.03
CA ALA A 44 -6.97 27.47 0.29
C ALA A 44 -7.64 28.06 -0.97
N ASN A 45 -6.88 28.14 -2.07
CA ASN A 45 -7.36 28.59 -3.37
C ASN A 45 -8.17 27.52 -4.12
N GLY A 46 -8.34 26.33 -3.52
CA GLY A 46 -9.10 25.22 -4.09
C GLY A 46 -8.28 24.30 -5.00
N ASN A 47 -6.98 24.52 -5.17
CA ASN A 47 -6.14 23.61 -5.94
C ASN A 47 -5.85 22.34 -5.14
N VAL A 48 -5.62 21.22 -5.82
CA VAL A 48 -5.26 19.95 -5.17
C VAL A 48 -3.85 19.58 -5.60
N GLU A 49 -2.99 19.36 -4.62
CA GLU A 49 -1.61 18.94 -4.80
C GLU A 49 -1.45 17.53 -4.23
N ALA A 50 -0.80 16.66 -4.99
CA ALA A 50 -0.58 15.27 -4.59
C ALA A 50 0.92 14.99 -4.47
N LYS A 51 1.34 14.55 -3.29
CA LYS A 51 2.65 13.93 -3.13
C LYS A 51 2.53 12.46 -3.48
N VAL A 52 3.29 12.04 -4.48
CA VAL A 52 3.13 10.73 -5.09
C VAL A 52 4.47 10.01 -5.23
N VAL A 53 4.44 8.68 -5.10
CA VAL A 53 5.55 7.80 -5.46
C VAL A 53 5.33 7.31 -6.89
N CYS A 54 6.33 7.52 -7.75
CA CYS A 54 6.29 7.07 -9.14
C CYS A 54 6.61 5.58 -9.25
N LEU A 55 5.73 4.84 -9.92
CA LEU A 55 5.99 3.45 -10.29
C LEU A 55 6.36 3.40 -11.77
N PHE A 56 7.59 2.97 -12.04
CA PHE A 56 8.09 2.85 -13.39
C PHE A 56 7.95 1.43 -13.89
N ARG A 57 7.63 1.29 -15.17
CA ARG A 57 7.76 0.00 -15.85
C ARG A 57 9.24 -0.23 -16.11
N ARG A 58 9.68 -1.48 -16.09
CA ARG A 58 11.08 -1.86 -16.31
C ARG A 58 11.69 -1.28 -17.60
N ARG A 59 10.87 -1.10 -18.65
CA ARG A 59 11.28 -0.51 -19.95
C ARG A 59 11.44 1.01 -19.93
N ASP A 60 10.80 1.70 -18.98
CA ASP A 60 10.84 3.16 -18.85
C ASP A 60 12.04 3.63 -18.01
N ILE A 61 12.76 2.69 -17.37
CA ILE A 61 13.94 2.94 -16.54
C ILE A 61 15.18 2.68 -17.40
N SER A 62 16.21 3.52 -17.27
CA SER A 62 17.48 3.28 -17.96
C SER A 62 18.13 1.97 -17.49
N SER A 63 18.84 1.29 -18.39
CA SER A 63 19.47 -0.01 -18.12
C SER A 63 20.40 0.04 -16.89
N SER A 64 21.15 1.13 -16.72
CA SER A 64 22.04 1.35 -15.57
C SER A 64 21.29 1.42 -14.24
N LEU A 65 20.08 1.97 -14.22
CA LEU A 65 19.25 2.10 -13.01
C LEU A 65 18.50 0.82 -12.66
N ASN A 66 18.37 -0.12 -13.59
CA ASN A 66 17.66 -1.36 -13.37
C ASN A 66 18.35 -2.25 -12.31
N SER A 67 19.69 -2.34 -12.35
CA SER A 67 20.48 -3.09 -11.37
C SER A 67 20.36 -2.51 -9.94
N LEU A 68 20.30 -1.19 -9.84
CA LEU A 68 20.11 -0.46 -8.58
C LEU A 68 18.69 -0.66 -8.04
N ALA A 69 17.68 -0.57 -8.91
CA ALA A 69 16.28 -0.80 -8.55
C ALA A 69 16.05 -2.23 -8.07
N ASP A 70 16.60 -3.22 -8.76
CA ASP A 70 16.53 -4.64 -8.38
C ASP A 70 17.19 -4.89 -7.01
N SER A 71 18.26 -4.14 -6.68
CA SER A 71 18.91 -4.21 -5.37
C SER A 71 18.06 -3.58 -4.26
N ASN A 72 17.49 -2.40 -4.50
CA ASN A 72 16.64 -1.68 -3.54
C ASN A 72 15.29 -2.37 -3.30
N ALA A 73 14.73 -3.06 -4.30
CA ALA A 73 13.51 -3.86 -4.12
C ALA A 73 13.69 -5.03 -3.12
N ARG A 74 14.93 -5.45 -2.85
CA ARG A 74 15.24 -6.47 -1.85
C ARG A 74 15.29 -5.89 -0.43
N GLU A 75 15.53 -4.58 -0.28
CA GLU A 75 15.27 -3.84 0.96
C GLU A 75 13.76 -3.67 1.13
N LYS A 76 13.14 -4.73 1.66
CA LYS A 76 11.70 -4.79 1.83
C LYS A 76 11.24 -3.72 2.81
N PRO A 77 10.20 -2.94 2.47
CA PRO A 77 9.52 -2.14 3.46
C PRO A 77 8.89 -3.08 4.51
N SER A 78 9.03 -2.72 5.79
CA SER A 78 8.74 -3.53 6.97
C SER A 78 7.32 -4.13 7.04
N TRP A 79 6.39 -3.70 6.19
CA TRP A 79 5.05 -4.29 6.06
C TRP A 79 5.01 -5.67 5.39
N GLN A 80 6.03 -6.07 4.62
CA GLN A 80 6.07 -7.39 3.98
C GLN A 80 6.51 -8.54 4.90
N ILE A 81 7.20 -8.24 6.01
CA ILE A 81 7.80 -9.26 6.88
C ILE A 81 6.77 -9.88 7.85
N ARG A 82 5.58 -9.25 8.03
CA ARG A 82 4.54 -9.77 8.94
C ARG A 82 3.49 -10.68 8.29
N ALA A 83 3.52 -10.85 6.97
CA ALA A 83 2.46 -11.59 6.24
C ALA A 83 2.61 -13.13 6.27
N ARG A 84 3.64 -13.70 6.93
CA ARG A 84 3.93 -15.14 6.88
C ARG A 84 3.94 -15.89 8.20
N SER A 85 3.52 -15.29 9.32
CA SER A 85 3.37 -16.02 10.59
C SER A 85 1.89 -16.16 10.95
N GLY A 86 1.22 -17.26 10.56
CA GLY A 86 -0.12 -17.49 11.12
C GLY A 86 -1.06 -18.54 10.51
N LEU A 87 -0.72 -19.24 9.42
CA LEU A 87 -1.55 -20.35 8.94
C LEU A 87 -0.78 -21.67 9.11
N ALA A 88 -0.65 -22.10 10.37
CA ALA A 88 -0.44 -23.50 10.65
C ALA A 88 -1.69 -24.24 10.18
N ALA A 89 -1.58 -24.95 9.06
CA ALA A 89 -2.62 -25.83 8.57
C ALA A 89 -2.89 -26.91 9.65
N SER A 90 -3.94 -26.68 10.44
CA SER A 90 -4.48 -27.67 11.35
C SER A 90 -5.12 -28.77 10.51
N THR A 91 -4.32 -29.77 10.12
CA THR A 91 -4.84 -31.05 9.63
C THR A 91 -5.47 -31.78 10.82
N ARG A 92 -6.67 -31.37 11.20
CA ARG A 92 -7.56 -32.16 12.05
C ARG A 92 -8.63 -32.78 11.17
N ARG A 93 -8.27 -33.82 10.41
CA ARG A 93 -9.27 -34.75 9.88
C ARG A 93 -9.78 -35.61 11.03
N ARG A 94 -10.92 -35.20 11.57
CA ARG A 94 -11.78 -36.03 12.43
C ARG A 94 -12.49 -37.08 11.58
N SER A 95 -12.77 -38.22 12.23
CA SER A 95 -13.71 -39.31 11.87
C SER A 95 -13.31 -40.16 10.65
N ARG A 96 -13.36 -41.49 10.72
CA ARG A 96 -14.51 -42.28 11.15
C ARG A 96 -14.07 -43.67 11.64
N THR A 97 -14.70 -44.09 12.73
CA THR A 97 -14.77 -45.45 13.26
C THR A 97 -15.20 -46.46 12.19
N GLY A 98 -14.59 -47.64 12.22
CA GLY A 98 -15.05 -48.88 11.61
C GLY A 98 -14.70 -50.01 12.56
#